data_AF-A0A2E9IJV3-F1
#
_entry.id   AF-A0A2E9IJV3-F1
#
_cell.length_a   1.000
_cell.length_b   1.000
_cell.length_c   1.000
_cell.angle_alpha   90.00
_cell.angle_beta   90.00
_cell.angle_gamma   90.00
#
_symmetry.space_group_name_H-M   'P 1'
#
loop_
_entity.id
_entity.type
_entity.pdbx_description
1 polymer ?
#
loop_
_entity_poly.entity_id
_entity_poly.type
_entity_poly.pdbx_seq_one_letter_code
_entity_poly.pdbx_strand_id
1 'polypeptide(L)'
;MVATLNDGLAVISSMHQITYLPGTAAETWVGVDCAEPSLTECVGFASGMRMKAIRLDTIDASKSTTRETFGLETLDGDFTGVSRGHDGSTLVHMSPFGTIRQQPLISQAFSQITPAAVQEWDSVIAGRSIEVVWENEHQRGFMLTSFGNIISFVPIGEDVEMDLMSIVVMAAVTVSVPGVVVGLIYMNSPYLQRKYMKWRNRKKSSS
;
A
#
# COMPACT_ATOMS: atom_id res chain seq x y z
N MET A 1 13.07 -13.72 -15.61
CA MET A 1 13.25 -12.79 -16.74
C MET A 1 14.51 -11.97 -16.52
N VAL A 2 15.05 -11.34 -17.55
CA VAL A 2 16.20 -10.45 -17.45
C VAL A 2 15.91 -9.16 -18.20
N ALA A 3 16.33 -8.05 -17.61
CA ALA A 3 16.36 -6.73 -18.24
C ALA A 3 17.80 -6.39 -18.66
N THR A 4 17.94 -5.77 -19.81
CA THR A 4 19.22 -5.28 -20.31
C THR A 4 19.08 -3.84 -20.75
N LEU A 5 20.19 -3.10 -20.70
CA LEU A 5 20.20 -1.68 -21.07
C LEU A 5 20.05 -1.45 -22.58
N ASN A 6 20.54 -2.37 -23.40
CA ASN A 6 20.64 -2.19 -24.87
C ASN A 6 19.82 -3.20 -25.68
N ASP A 7 19.67 -4.45 -25.19
CA ASP A 7 19.05 -5.53 -25.97
C ASP A 7 17.56 -5.71 -25.64
N GLY A 8 17.03 -4.95 -24.68
CA GLY A 8 15.65 -5.03 -24.22
C GLY A 8 15.45 -6.04 -23.09
N LEU A 9 14.26 -6.65 -23.08
CA LEU A 9 13.82 -7.62 -22.07
C LEU A 9 13.89 -9.03 -22.64
N ALA A 10 14.27 -10.00 -21.81
CA ALA A 10 14.35 -11.41 -22.21
C ALA A 10 13.66 -12.35 -21.22
N VAL A 11 13.08 -13.40 -21.76
CA VAL A 11 12.53 -14.55 -21.03
C VAL A 11 13.58 -15.66 -21.03
N ILE A 12 13.82 -16.25 -19.86
CA ILE A 12 14.68 -17.44 -19.72
C ILE A 12 13.74 -18.63 -19.54
N SER A 13 13.80 -19.59 -20.46
CA SER A 13 13.00 -20.82 -20.38
C SER A 13 13.55 -21.81 -19.35
N SER A 14 12.76 -22.82 -19.00
CA SER A 14 13.21 -23.96 -18.17
C SER A 14 14.35 -24.75 -18.82
N MET A 15 14.52 -24.63 -20.14
CA MET A 15 15.61 -25.23 -20.90
C MET A 15 16.85 -24.32 -21.01
N HIS A 16 16.91 -23.25 -20.20
CA HIS A 16 18.01 -22.27 -20.19
C HIS A 16 18.18 -21.53 -21.52
N GLN A 17 17.13 -21.43 -22.33
CA GLN A 17 17.15 -20.64 -23.56
C GLN A 17 16.73 -19.21 -23.25
N ILE A 18 17.47 -18.25 -23.81
CA ILE A 18 17.19 -16.82 -23.69
C ILE A 18 16.45 -16.39 -24.95
N THR A 19 15.25 -15.86 -24.77
CA THR A 19 14.45 -15.30 -25.87
C THR A 19 14.13 -13.85 -25.58
N TYR A 20 14.62 -12.95 -26.44
CA TYR A 20 14.33 -11.52 -26.34
C TYR A 20 12.91 -11.20 -26.81
N LEU A 21 12.26 -10.30 -26.09
CA LEU A 21 10.91 -9.85 -26.38
C LEU A 21 10.93 -8.78 -27.47
N PRO A 22 10.14 -8.93 -28.54
CA PRO A 22 10.06 -7.94 -29.60
C PRO A 22 9.52 -6.61 -29.07
N GLY A 23 9.99 -5.49 -29.63
CA GLY A 23 9.51 -4.16 -29.24
C GLY A 23 9.99 -3.67 -27.87
N THR A 24 11.05 -4.28 -27.31
CA THR A 24 11.65 -3.86 -26.03
C THR A 24 13.04 -3.23 -26.20
N ALA A 25 13.74 -3.44 -27.31
CA ALA A 25 15.09 -2.89 -27.52
C ALA A 25 15.17 -1.35 -27.64
N ALA A 26 14.05 -0.65 -27.82
CA ALA A 26 14.02 0.81 -27.96
C ALA A 26 14.11 1.57 -26.63
N GLU A 27 13.97 0.87 -25.50
CA GLU A 27 13.89 1.47 -24.16
C GLU A 27 15.04 0.96 -23.29
N THR A 28 15.47 1.78 -22.33
CA THR A 28 16.50 1.41 -21.35
C THR A 28 15.84 0.82 -20.12
N TRP A 29 15.80 -0.51 -20.03
CA TRP A 29 15.16 -1.22 -18.92
C TRP A 29 16.07 -1.26 -17.69
N VAL A 30 15.55 -0.73 -16.58
CA VAL A 30 16.23 -0.74 -15.27
C VAL A 30 15.83 -1.94 -14.44
N GLY A 31 14.72 -2.60 -14.78
CA GLY A 31 14.26 -3.79 -14.07
C GLY A 31 13.07 -4.49 -14.72
N VAL A 32 12.83 -5.71 -14.29
CA VAL A 32 11.63 -6.49 -14.61
C VAL A 32 11.24 -7.29 -13.39
N ASP A 33 9.97 -7.27 -13.02
CA ASP A 33 9.45 -8.07 -11.91
C ASP A 33 8.18 -8.82 -12.31
N CYS A 34 8.08 -10.06 -11.82
CA CYS A 34 6.93 -10.94 -11.95
C CYS A 34 6.34 -11.15 -10.55
N ALA A 35 5.90 -10.05 -9.92
CA ALA A 35 5.65 -9.98 -8.49
C ALA A 35 4.52 -10.92 -8.03
N GLU A 36 3.47 -11.06 -8.84
CA GLU A 36 2.30 -11.90 -8.54
C GLU A 36 2.46 -13.29 -9.19
N PRO A 37 2.75 -14.36 -8.41
CA PRO A 37 3.02 -15.69 -8.96
C PRO A 37 1.78 -16.37 -9.55
N SER A 38 0.57 -15.93 -9.20
CA SER A 38 -0.66 -16.47 -9.80
C SER A 38 -0.92 -15.95 -11.22
N LEU A 39 -0.22 -14.89 -11.63
CA LEU A 39 -0.32 -14.32 -12.96
C LEU A 39 0.85 -14.78 -13.84
N THR A 40 0.55 -15.13 -15.09
CA THR A 40 1.58 -15.30 -16.14
C THR A 40 1.93 -13.93 -16.75
N GLU A 41 2.06 -12.91 -15.91
CA GLU A 41 2.28 -11.53 -16.29
C GLU A 41 3.41 -10.93 -15.45
N CYS A 42 4.31 -10.23 -16.13
CA CYS A 42 5.40 -9.49 -15.52
C CYS A 42 5.34 -8.04 -15.98
N VAL A 43 6.04 -7.16 -15.29
CA VAL A 43 6.12 -5.75 -15.65
C VAL A 43 7.58 -5.37 -15.81
N GLY A 44 7.93 -4.84 -16.97
CA GLY A 44 9.21 -4.20 -17.23
C GLY A 44 9.13 -2.72 -16.85
N PHE A 45 10.24 -2.20 -16.31
CA PHE A 45 10.39 -0.82 -15.89
C PHE A 45 11.61 -0.22 -16.59
N ALA A 46 11.41 0.90 -17.28
CA ALA A 46 12.42 1.58 -18.08
C ALA A 46 12.52 3.06 -17.70
N SER A 47 13.68 3.64 -18.01
CA SER A 47 13.93 5.08 -17.85
C SER A 47 12.89 5.93 -18.58
N GLY A 48 12.68 7.16 -18.10
CA GLY A 48 11.58 8.02 -18.52
C GLY A 48 10.23 7.53 -17.97
N MET A 49 10.26 6.82 -16.84
CA MET A 49 9.08 6.33 -16.12
C MET A 49 8.14 5.46 -16.97
N ARG A 50 8.74 4.64 -17.84
CA ARG A 50 8.01 3.77 -18.76
C ARG A 50 7.84 2.38 -18.16
N MET A 51 6.62 1.88 -18.21
CA MET A 51 6.28 0.54 -17.79
C MET A 51 5.70 -0.23 -18.97
N LYS A 52 5.95 -1.54 -19.01
CA LYS A 52 5.39 -2.42 -20.04
C LYS A 52 4.99 -3.74 -19.41
N ALA A 53 3.71 -4.06 -19.52
CA ALA A 53 3.19 -5.36 -19.15
C ALA A 53 3.63 -6.43 -20.16
N ILE A 54 4.02 -7.58 -19.67
CA ILE A 54 4.59 -8.69 -20.42
C ILE A 54 3.79 -9.93 -20.08
N ARG A 55 3.15 -10.52 -21.09
CA ARG A 55 2.46 -11.80 -20.94
C ARG A 55 3.43 -12.92 -21.27
N LEU A 56 3.68 -13.77 -20.29
CA LEU A 56 4.52 -14.94 -20.46
C LEU A 56 3.71 -16.11 -21.03
N ASP A 57 4.30 -16.78 -22.00
CA ASP A 57 3.91 -18.14 -22.37
C ASP A 57 4.84 -19.11 -21.62
N THR A 58 4.26 -19.86 -20.69
CA THR A 58 5.00 -20.78 -19.81
C THR A 58 5.39 -22.09 -20.50
N ILE A 59 4.86 -22.34 -21.70
CA ILE A 59 5.16 -23.53 -22.51
C ILE A 59 6.27 -23.19 -23.51
N ASP A 60 6.15 -22.04 -24.17
CA ASP A 60 7.07 -21.60 -25.22
C ASP A 60 7.43 -20.13 -25.04
N ALA A 61 8.60 -19.87 -24.45
CA ALA A 61 9.09 -18.52 -24.16
C ALA A 61 9.10 -17.60 -25.39
N SER A 62 9.27 -18.14 -26.61
CA SER A 62 9.27 -17.37 -27.86
C SER A 62 7.91 -16.78 -28.23
N LYS A 63 6.82 -17.32 -27.66
CA LYS A 63 5.45 -16.82 -27.85
C LYS A 63 5.01 -15.83 -26.78
N SER A 64 5.91 -15.46 -25.86
CA SER A 64 5.63 -14.40 -24.89
C SER A 64 5.45 -13.07 -25.62
N THR A 65 4.50 -12.25 -25.17
CA THR A 65 4.12 -11.00 -25.83
C THR A 65 4.20 -9.82 -24.88
N THR A 66 4.32 -8.62 -25.44
CA THR A 66 4.27 -7.38 -24.67
C THR A 66 3.00 -6.60 -24.98
N ARG A 67 2.48 -5.91 -23.97
CA ARG A 67 1.39 -4.94 -24.14
C ARG A 67 1.95 -3.56 -24.49
N GLU A 68 1.05 -2.59 -24.65
CA GLU A 68 1.41 -1.19 -24.84
C GLU A 68 2.26 -0.67 -23.68
N THR A 69 3.18 0.23 -23.99
CA THR A 69 3.95 0.95 -22.99
C THR A 69 3.04 1.97 -22.32
N PHE A 70 3.03 2.00 -20.99
CA PHE A 70 2.33 3.03 -20.21
C PHE A 70 3.36 3.85 -19.43
N GLY A 71 3.20 5.18 -19.45
CA GLY A 71 4.06 6.12 -18.73
C GLY A 71 3.40 6.67 -17.49
N LEU A 72 4.17 6.87 -16.42
CA LEU A 72 3.74 7.61 -15.22
C LEU A 72 4.13 9.09 -15.35
N GLU A 73 3.46 9.83 -16.23
CA GLU A 73 3.84 11.21 -16.58
C GLU A 73 3.60 12.25 -15.47
N THR A 74 2.81 11.90 -14.44
CA THR A 74 2.42 12.84 -13.37
C THR A 74 3.36 12.85 -12.16
N LEU A 75 4.39 12.02 -12.17
CA LEU A 75 5.32 11.86 -11.07
C LEU A 75 6.68 12.42 -11.47
N ASP A 76 7.35 13.09 -10.53
CA ASP A 76 8.69 13.62 -10.75
C ASP A 76 9.75 12.56 -10.46
N GLY A 77 10.74 12.45 -11.34
CA GLY A 77 11.92 11.60 -11.18
C GLY A 77 12.09 10.56 -12.29
N ASP A 78 12.87 9.53 -12.02
CA ASP A 78 13.04 8.39 -12.92
C ASP A 78 13.22 7.08 -12.15
N PHE A 79 12.95 5.95 -12.82
CA PHE A 79 13.14 4.62 -12.28
C PHE A 79 14.64 4.29 -12.22
N THR A 80 15.07 3.73 -11.10
CA THR A 80 16.48 3.33 -10.89
C THR A 80 16.64 1.84 -10.61
N GLY A 81 15.56 1.16 -10.22
CA GLY A 81 15.56 -0.26 -9.91
C GLY A 81 14.19 -0.71 -9.42
N VAL A 82 14.09 -1.99 -9.10
CA VAL A 82 12.87 -2.60 -8.56
C VAL A 82 13.21 -3.61 -7.50
N SER A 83 12.32 -3.73 -6.52
CA SER A 83 12.30 -4.80 -5.51
C SER A 83 10.91 -5.39 -5.40
N ARG A 84 10.80 -6.58 -4.82
CA ARG A 84 9.51 -7.22 -4.58
C ARG A 84 8.89 -6.73 -3.28
N GLY A 85 7.62 -6.33 -3.35
CA GLY A 85 6.80 -6.02 -2.19
C GLY A 85 6.25 -7.28 -1.51
N HIS A 86 5.73 -7.13 -0.29
CA HIS A 86 5.22 -8.26 0.49
C HIS A 86 3.96 -8.91 -0.11
N ASP A 87 3.12 -8.12 -0.78
CA ASP A 87 1.76 -8.45 -1.22
C ASP A 87 1.65 -8.78 -2.72
N GLY A 88 2.72 -9.28 -3.34
CA GLY A 88 2.73 -9.53 -4.80
C GLY A 88 2.76 -8.26 -5.64
N SER A 89 3.09 -7.13 -5.04
CA SER A 89 3.37 -5.86 -5.72
C SER A 89 4.86 -5.70 -6.01
N THR A 90 5.18 -4.79 -6.94
CA THR A 90 6.55 -4.36 -7.22
C THR A 90 6.79 -3.01 -6.54
N LEU A 91 7.91 -2.88 -5.83
CA LEU A 91 8.41 -1.61 -5.29
C LEU A 91 9.44 -1.05 -6.27
N VAL A 92 9.07 -0.02 -7.00
CA VAL A 92 9.92 0.67 -7.97
C VAL A 92 10.70 1.75 -7.25
N HIS A 93 12.03 1.71 -7.39
CA HIS A 93 12.94 2.69 -6.81
C HIS A 93 13.00 3.94 -7.69
N MET A 94 12.92 5.11 -7.07
CA MET A 94 12.97 6.40 -7.76
C MET A 94 14.26 7.16 -7.46
N SER A 95 14.66 8.00 -8.42
CA SER A 95 15.57 9.12 -8.20
C SER A 95 14.91 10.41 -8.72
N PRO A 96 14.72 11.46 -7.90
CA PRO A 96 15.14 11.62 -6.49
C PRO A 96 14.51 10.59 -5.52
N PHE A 97 15.08 10.46 -4.32
CA PHE A 97 14.78 9.37 -3.38
C PHE A 97 13.27 9.19 -3.16
N GLY A 98 12.74 8.04 -3.54
CA GLY A 98 11.33 7.71 -3.35
C GLY A 98 11.01 6.31 -3.85
N THR A 99 9.80 5.85 -3.58
CA THR A 99 9.32 4.57 -4.07
C THR A 99 7.90 4.66 -4.62
N ILE A 100 7.66 3.90 -5.69
CA ILE A 100 6.33 3.68 -6.25
C ILE A 100 5.96 2.22 -6.05
N ARG A 101 4.75 1.96 -5.60
CA ARG A 101 4.18 0.61 -5.55
C ARG A 101 3.37 0.34 -6.79
N GLN A 102 3.76 -0.64 -7.59
CA GLN A 102 3.04 -1.10 -8.77
C GLN A 102 2.33 -2.43 -8.44
N GLN A 103 1.02 -2.49 -8.65
CA GLN A 103 0.20 -3.67 -8.41
C GLN A 103 -0.17 -4.34 -9.75
N PRO A 104 0.39 -5.53 -10.07
CA PRO A 104 0.13 -6.21 -11.33
C PRO A 104 -1.35 -6.56 -11.54
N LEU A 105 -2.05 -6.97 -10.48
CA LEU A 105 -3.43 -7.47 -10.57
C LEU A 105 -4.43 -6.44 -11.10
N ILE A 106 -4.27 -5.18 -10.70
CA ILE A 106 -5.15 -4.08 -11.10
C ILE A 106 -4.47 -3.12 -12.09
N SER A 107 -3.22 -3.39 -12.45
CA SER A 107 -2.40 -2.55 -13.33
C SER A 107 -2.31 -1.07 -12.88
N GLN A 108 -2.26 -0.83 -11.58
CA GLN A 108 -2.14 0.51 -10.98
C GLN A 108 -0.79 0.70 -10.32
N ALA A 109 -0.36 1.95 -10.22
CA ALA A 109 0.85 2.34 -9.52
C ALA A 109 0.59 3.57 -8.64
N PHE A 110 1.13 3.55 -7.42
CA PHE A 110 0.92 4.60 -6.42
C PHE A 110 2.25 5.01 -5.81
N SER A 111 2.43 6.30 -5.53
CA SER A 111 3.59 6.73 -4.74
C SER A 111 3.45 6.21 -3.31
N GLN A 112 4.46 5.48 -2.84
CA GLN A 112 4.53 4.99 -1.46
C GLN A 112 5.35 5.95 -0.61
N ILE A 113 6.51 6.37 -1.10
CA ILE A 113 7.36 7.37 -0.47
C ILE A 113 7.68 8.44 -1.50
N THR A 114 7.36 9.69 -1.16
CA THR A 114 7.63 10.84 -2.02
C THR A 114 9.00 11.46 -1.71
N PRO A 115 9.69 12.03 -2.70
CA PRO A 115 10.93 12.76 -2.46
C PRO A 115 10.77 13.91 -1.46
N ALA A 116 9.64 14.61 -1.50
CA ALA A 116 9.35 15.70 -0.57
C ALA A 116 9.29 15.22 0.90
N ALA A 117 8.67 14.07 1.17
CA ALA A 117 8.59 13.51 2.52
C ALA A 117 9.97 13.11 3.05
N VAL A 118 10.82 12.52 2.21
CA VAL A 118 12.19 12.16 2.61
C VAL A 118 13.03 13.41 2.82
N GLN A 119 12.88 14.42 1.98
CA GLN A 119 13.59 15.70 2.11
C GLN A 119 13.27 16.43 3.42
N GLU A 120 12.02 16.34 3.89
CA GLU A 120 11.59 16.87 5.17
C GLU A 120 12.13 16.05 6.36
N TRP A 121 12.15 14.72 6.23
CA TRP A 121 12.65 13.82 7.26
C TRP A 121 14.18 13.88 7.43
N ASP A 122 14.94 13.72 6.34
CA ASP A 122 16.39 13.80 6.32
C ASP A 122 16.91 14.20 4.92
N SER A 123 17.45 15.42 4.84
CA SER A 123 17.97 16.00 3.60
C SER A 123 19.20 15.29 3.03
N VAL A 124 19.98 14.61 3.87
CA VAL A 124 21.15 13.84 3.44
C VAL A 124 20.69 12.53 2.81
N ILE A 125 19.68 11.87 3.39
CA ILE A 125 19.10 10.67 2.78
C ILE A 125 18.42 11.00 1.45
N ALA A 126 17.69 12.11 1.36
CA ALA A 126 16.96 12.49 0.15
C ALA A 126 17.83 12.58 -1.11
N GLY A 127 19.13 12.85 -0.96
CA GLY A 127 20.11 12.88 -2.05
C GLY A 127 20.76 11.54 -2.40
N ARG A 128 20.38 10.43 -1.77
CA ARG A 128 20.96 9.10 -1.99
C ARG A 128 20.10 8.27 -2.96
N SER A 129 20.71 7.31 -3.64
CA SER A 129 19.99 6.30 -4.42
C SER A 129 19.57 5.12 -3.54
N ILE A 130 18.47 4.49 -3.90
CA ILE A 130 17.98 3.26 -3.27
C ILE A 130 18.53 2.06 -4.04
N GLU A 131 19.24 1.17 -3.34
CA GLU A 131 19.79 -0.06 -3.93
C GLU A 131 18.80 -1.22 -3.81
N VAL A 132 18.20 -1.40 -2.65
CA VAL A 132 17.20 -2.45 -2.42
C VAL A 132 16.18 -2.01 -1.38
N VAL A 133 14.95 -2.46 -1.57
CA VAL A 133 13.84 -2.29 -0.63
C VAL A 133 13.31 -3.67 -0.30
N TRP A 134 13.02 -3.93 0.97
CA TRP A 134 12.32 -5.15 1.35
C TRP A 134 11.29 -4.87 2.42
N GLU A 135 10.16 -5.55 2.32
CA GLU A 135 9.06 -5.46 3.26
C GLU A 135 8.99 -6.71 4.13
N ASN A 136 8.77 -6.50 5.42
CA ASN A 136 8.47 -7.59 6.36
C ASN A 136 6.96 -7.73 6.57
N GLU A 137 6.21 -6.67 6.29
CA GLU A 137 4.75 -6.58 6.37
C GLU A 137 4.30 -5.58 5.29
N HIS A 138 3.01 -5.59 4.92
CA HIS A 138 2.50 -4.67 3.91
C HIS A 138 2.82 -3.21 4.27
N GLN A 139 3.48 -2.49 3.36
CA GLN A 139 3.92 -1.10 3.53
C GLN A 139 4.91 -0.84 4.68
N ARG A 140 5.51 -1.89 5.24
CA ARG A 140 6.47 -1.79 6.34
C ARG A 140 7.72 -2.60 6.04
N GLY A 141 8.87 -1.99 6.24
CA GLY A 141 10.13 -2.65 5.92
C GLY A 141 11.34 -1.77 6.06
N PHE A 142 12.32 -2.06 5.22
CA PHE A 142 13.60 -1.37 5.21
C PHE A 142 14.09 -1.10 3.79
N MET A 143 14.95 -0.09 3.67
CA MET A 143 15.63 0.29 2.44
C MET A 143 17.13 0.35 2.69
N LEU A 144 17.92 -0.11 1.73
CA LEU A 144 19.37 0.05 1.69
C LEU A 144 19.71 1.11 0.64
N THR A 145 20.52 2.09 1.03
CA THR A 145 21.02 3.13 0.12
C THR A 145 22.38 2.76 -0.47
N SER A 146 22.81 3.45 -1.53
CA SER A 146 24.15 3.28 -2.12
C SER A 146 25.31 3.54 -1.17
N PHE A 147 25.08 4.27 -0.08
CA PHE A 147 26.07 4.57 0.95
C PHE A 147 26.01 3.60 2.14
N GLY A 148 25.22 2.53 2.05
CA GLY A 148 25.12 1.49 3.08
C GLY A 148 24.23 1.86 4.26
N ASN A 149 23.34 2.85 4.13
CA ASN A 149 22.39 3.16 5.19
C ASN A 149 21.20 2.22 5.12
N ILE A 150 20.79 1.70 6.27
CA ILE A 150 19.56 0.92 6.43
C ILE A 150 18.51 1.83 7.06
N ILE A 151 17.40 2.01 6.37
CA ILE A 151 16.34 2.95 6.75
C ILE A 151 15.05 2.18 6.90
N SER A 152 14.41 2.25 8.07
CA SER A 152 13.08 1.67 8.27
C SER A 152 12.01 2.60 7.72
N PHE A 153 11.01 2.03 7.05
CA PHE A 153 9.78 2.74 6.70
C PHE A 153 8.57 2.00 7.27
N VAL A 154 7.58 2.77 7.65
CA VAL A 154 6.28 2.31 8.15
C VAL A 154 5.20 3.15 7.49
N PRO A 155 3.98 2.62 7.30
CA PRO A 155 2.87 3.47 6.90
C PRO A 155 2.69 4.57 7.94
N ILE A 156 2.29 5.76 7.48
CA ILE A 156 1.87 6.83 8.40
C ILE A 156 0.69 6.26 9.18
N GLY A 157 0.89 6.00 10.46
CA GLY A 157 -0.21 5.67 11.34
C GLY A 157 -1.12 6.88 11.40
N GLU A 158 -2.40 6.72 11.08
CA GLU A 158 -3.39 7.52 11.77
C GLU A 158 -3.31 7.08 13.22
N ASP A 159 -2.51 7.78 14.03
CA ASP A 159 -2.86 7.88 15.43
C ASP A 159 -4.27 8.45 15.42
N VAL A 160 -5.26 7.60 15.63
CA VAL A 160 -6.64 8.01 15.90
C VAL A 160 -6.59 8.67 17.27
N GLU A 161 -5.98 9.85 17.36
CA GLU A 161 -6.26 10.78 18.42
C GLU A 161 -7.75 11.08 18.27
N MET A 162 -8.55 10.38 19.08
CA MET A 162 -9.96 10.68 19.18
C MET A 162 -10.07 12.15 19.57
N ASP A 163 -10.54 12.96 18.63
CA ASP A 163 -10.87 14.36 18.90
C ASP A 163 -11.75 14.44 20.15
N LEU A 164 -11.52 15.46 20.98
CA LEU A 164 -12.22 15.64 22.27
C LEU A 164 -13.74 15.60 22.09
N MET A 165 -14.24 16.09 20.95
CA MET A 165 -15.65 16.03 20.59
C MET A 165 -16.16 14.60 20.38
N SER A 166 -15.36 13.73 19.75
CA SER A 166 -15.70 12.32 19.52
C SER A 166 -15.81 11.55 20.83
N ILE A 167 -14.92 11.83 21.79
CA ILE A 167 -14.97 11.24 23.15
C ILE A 167 -16.25 11.68 23.88
N VAL A 168 -16.59 12.97 23.83
CA VAL A 168 -17.81 13.50 24.47
C VAL A 168 -19.07 12.89 23.86
N VAL A 169 -19.12 12.74 22.53
CA VAL A 169 -20.25 12.10 21.85
C VAL A 169 -20.38 10.64 22.27
N MET A 170 -19.28 9.88 22.30
CA MET A 170 -19.29 8.48 22.74
C MET A 170 -19.71 8.33 24.21
N ALA A 171 -19.27 9.23 25.09
CA ALA A 171 -19.72 9.28 26.48
C ALA A 171 -21.23 9.59 26.59
N ALA A 172 -21.74 10.52 25.78
CA ALA A 172 -23.17 10.84 25.76
C ALA A 172 -24.01 9.66 25.26
N VAL A 173 -23.58 8.98 24.20
CA VAL A 173 -24.26 7.82 23.62
C VAL A 173 -24.29 6.65 24.60
N THR A 174 -23.16 6.35 25.25
CA THR A 174 -23.06 5.25 26.23
C THR A 174 -23.94 5.44 27.46
N VAL A 175 -24.19 6.69 27.88
CA VAL A 175 -25.13 6.97 29.00
C VAL A 175 -26.58 7.01 28.54
N SER A 176 -26.85 7.64 27.39
CA SER A 176 -28.22 7.88 26.91
C SER A 176 -28.92 6.61 26.43
N VAL A 177 -28.23 5.72 25.71
CA VAL A 177 -28.86 4.51 25.14
C VAL A 177 -29.39 3.55 26.22
N PRO A 178 -28.60 3.16 27.25
CA PRO A 178 -29.13 2.36 28.35
C PRO A 178 -30.22 3.11 29.13
N GLY A 179 -30.09 4.43 29.31
CA GLY A 179 -31.08 5.25 30.00
C GLY A 179 -32.46 5.21 29.34
N VAL A 180 -32.51 5.30 28.00
CA VAL A 180 -33.76 5.20 27.23
C VAL A 180 -34.35 3.80 27.34
N VAL A 181 -33.53 2.75 27.24
CA VAL A 181 -34.00 1.36 27.40
C VAL A 181 -34.62 1.14 28.79
N VAL A 182 -33.95 1.58 29.85
CA VAL A 182 -34.48 1.50 31.22
C VAL A 182 -35.75 2.35 31.39
N GLY A 183 -35.78 3.56 30.80
CA GLY A 183 -36.95 4.44 30.81
C GLY A 183 -38.17 3.80 30.14
N LEU A 184 -37.98 3.17 28.98
CA LEU A 184 -39.04 2.45 28.27
C LEU A 184 -39.56 1.24 29.06
N ILE A 185 -38.66 0.46 29.67
CA ILE A 185 -39.05 -0.67 30.54
C ILE A 185 -39.89 -0.18 31.73
N TYR A 186 -39.51 0.95 32.35
CA TYR A 186 -40.26 1.55 33.43
C TYR A 186 -41.64 2.08 32.97
N MET A 187 -41.69 2.76 31.82
CA MET A 187 -42.94 3.31 31.27
C MET A 187 -43.93 2.23 30.83
N ASN A 188 -43.45 1.08 30.36
CA ASN A 188 -44.29 -0.03 29.92
C ASN A 188 -44.64 -1.03 31.05
N SER A 189 -44.11 -0.83 32.26
CA SER A 189 -44.38 -1.73 33.40
C SER A 189 -45.32 -1.09 34.44
N PRO A 190 -46.62 -1.45 34.46
CA PRO A 190 -47.55 -0.96 35.48
C PRO A 190 -47.18 -1.43 36.90
N TYR A 191 -46.42 -2.53 37.02
CA TYR A 191 -45.90 -3.01 38.30
C TYR A 191 -44.83 -2.07 38.89
N LEU A 192 -43.85 -1.67 38.08
CA LEU A 192 -42.76 -0.78 38.52
C LEU A 192 -43.28 0.62 38.86
N GLN A 193 -44.22 1.15 38.07
CA GLN A 193 -44.87 2.44 38.36
C GLN A 193 -45.65 2.41 39.69
N ARG A 194 -46.41 1.35 39.94
CA ARG A 194 -47.16 1.17 41.21
C ARG A 194 -46.22 1.04 42.40
N LYS A 195 -45.09 0.33 42.26
CA LYS A 195 -44.09 0.16 43.32
C LYS A 195 -43.38 1.48 43.64
N TYR A 196 -43.01 2.26 42.62
CA TYR A 196 -42.43 3.59 42.78
C TYR A 196 -43.41 4.56 43.48
N MET A 197 -44.68 4.59 43.04
CA MET A 197 -45.72 5.41 43.68
C MET A 197 -45.96 5.03 45.15
N LYS A 198 -46.00 3.72 45.47
CA LYS A 198 -46.10 3.25 46.87
C LYS A 198 -44.90 3.66 47.72
N TRP A 199 -43.68 3.60 47.18
CA TRP A 199 -42.47 4.01 47.88
C TRP A 199 -42.40 5.52 48.09
N ARG A 200 -42.76 6.32 47.08
CA ARG A 200 -42.83 7.78 47.16
C ARG A 200 -43.89 8.25 48.17
N ASN A 201 -45.04 7.59 48.20
CA ASN A 201 -46.12 7.94 49.13
C ASN A 201 -45.78 7.54 50.58
N ARG A 202 -45.02 6.45 50.81
CA ARG A 202 -44.49 6.10 52.15
C ARG A 202 -43.51 7.14 52.70
N LYS A 203 -42.72 7.80 51.85
CA LYS A 203 -41.83 8.90 52.25
C LYS A 203 -42.59 10.20 52.58
N LYS A 204 -43.75 10.44 51.96
CA LYS A 204 -44.61 11.60 52.25
C LYS A 204 -45.43 11.45 53.54
N SER A 205 -45.67 10.24 54.02
CA SER A 205 -46.41 9.99 55.27
C SER A 205 -45.51 9.88 56.51
N SER A 206 -44.19 9.97 56.35
CA SER A 206 -43.20 9.92 57.45
C SER A 206 -42.49 11.25 57.67
N SER A 207 -43.11 12.36 57.24
CA SER A 207 -42.69 13.74 57.48
C SER A 207 -43.87 14.55 57.99
#